data_AF-C4VAS5-F1
#
_entry.id   AF-C4VAS5-F1
#
_cell.length_a   1.000
_cell.length_b   1.000
_cell.length_c   1.000
_cell.angle_alpha   90.00
_cell.angle_beta   90.00
_cell.angle_gamma   90.00
#
_symmetry.space_group_name_H-M   'P 1'
#
loop_
_entity.id
_entity.type
_entity.pdbx_description
1 polymer ?
#
loop_
_entity_poly.entity_id
_entity_poly.type
_entity_poly.pdbx_seq_one_letter_code
_entity_poly.pdbx_strand_id
1 'polypeptide(L)'
;MVIRWCRRGKLWGFVLKLVPNRKDPTILNMVEECVVPGSIIVTDGYPSYPRAVTEFGSCHEVVNHSVGFVNAQEAHTNQIENLWSHLKHAYRKRDDINKERISFF
;
A
#
# COMPACT_ATOMS: atom_id res chain seq x y z
N MET A 1 -4.97 2.45 3.96
CA MET A 1 -3.97 1.52 3.39
C MET A 1 -3.54 2.04 2.03
N VAL A 2 -2.25 1.93 1.70
CA VAL A 2 -1.71 2.37 0.40
C VAL A 2 -1.01 1.22 -0.27
N ILE A 3 -1.39 0.90 -1.51
CA ILE A 3 -0.79 -0.16 -2.32
C ILE A 3 -0.34 0.44 -3.66
N ARG A 4 0.81 0.03 -4.16
CA ARG A 4 1.29 0.38 -5.50
C ARG A 4 1.10 -0.81 -6.42
N TRP A 5 0.73 -0.57 -7.68
CA TRP A 5 0.64 -1.64 -8.66
C TRP A 5 1.17 -1.21 -10.04
N CYS A 6 1.60 -2.21 -10.81
CA CYS A 6 2.23 -2.05 -12.12
C CYS A 6 1.62 -3.03 -13.12
N ARG A 7 1.47 -2.61 -14.38
CA ARG A 7 0.99 -3.48 -15.47
C ARG A 7 1.89 -3.31 -16.69
N ARG A 8 2.45 -4.42 -17.18
CA ARG A 8 3.36 -4.49 -18.34
C ARG A 8 4.59 -3.57 -18.23
N GLY A 9 5.22 -3.53 -17.06
CA GLY A 9 6.45 -2.75 -16.83
C GLY A 9 6.28 -1.24 -16.83
N LYS A 10 5.04 -0.73 -16.94
CA LYS A 10 4.72 0.69 -16.74
C LYS A 10 4.03 0.88 -15.40
N LEU A 11 4.44 1.93 -14.73
CA LEU A 11 4.09 2.23 -13.36
C LEU A 11 2.81 3.07 -13.34
N TRP A 12 1.68 2.50 -12.91
CA TRP A 12 0.35 3.08 -13.22
C TRP A 12 -0.37 3.75 -12.05
N GLY A 13 -0.06 3.46 -10.78
CA GLY A 13 -0.67 4.25 -9.71
C GLY A 13 -0.55 3.73 -8.29
N PHE A 14 -1.21 4.48 -7.41
CA PHE A 14 -1.37 4.20 -5.99
C PHE A 14 -2.85 4.03 -5.68
N VAL A 15 -3.20 2.99 -4.94
CA VAL A 15 -4.54 2.82 -4.36
C VAL A 15 -4.48 3.29 -2.93
N LEU A 16 -5.36 4.23 -2.57
CA LEU A 16 -5.55 4.67 -1.19
C LEU A 16 -6.98 4.39 -0.77
N LYS A 17 -7.13 3.49 0.19
CA LYS A 17 -8.43 3.12 0.71
C LYS A 17 -8.44 3.16 2.22
N LEU A 18 -9.49 3.77 2.77
CA LEU A 18 -9.81 3.64 4.19
C LEU A 18 -10.34 2.23 4.40
N VAL A 19 -9.67 1.46 5.26
CA VAL A 19 -10.04 0.08 5.56
C VAL A 19 -10.29 -0.05 7.06
N PRO A 20 -11.28 -0.86 7.49
CA PRO A 20 -11.61 -1.00 8.91
C PRO A 20 -10.53 -1.74 9.70
N ASN A 21 -9.72 -2.58 9.04
CA ASN A 21 -8.58 -3.29 9.62
C ASN A 21 -7.59 -3.70 8.52
N ARG A 22 -6.42 -4.23 8.91
CA ARG A 22 -5.35 -4.67 8.00
C ARG A 22 -5.26 -6.20 7.87
N LYS A 23 -6.35 -6.93 8.10
CA LYS A 23 -6.39 -8.40 8.00
C LYS A 23 -6.50 -8.84 6.54
N ASP A 24 -6.00 -10.03 6.23
CA ASP A 24 -5.97 -10.62 4.89
C ASP A 24 -7.28 -10.45 4.11
N PRO A 25 -8.48 -10.75 4.67
CA PRO A 25 -9.73 -10.64 3.91
C PRO A 25 -10.08 -9.20 3.53
N THR A 26 -9.70 -8.24 4.37
CA THR A 26 -9.94 -6.81 4.10
C THR A 26 -8.97 -6.28 3.06
N ILE A 27 -7.72 -6.78 3.05
CA ILE A 27 -6.73 -6.46 2.03
C ILE A 27 -7.13 -7.06 0.69
N LEU A 28 -7.52 -8.34 0.68
CA LEU A 28 -7.96 -9.05 -0.53
C LEU A 28 -9.11 -8.30 -1.21
N ASN A 29 -10.17 -7.97 -0.47
CA ASN A 29 -11.30 -7.24 -1.01
C ASN A 29 -10.89 -5.84 -1.56
N MET A 30 -10.00 -5.13 -0.86
CA MET A 30 -9.44 -3.88 -1.38
C MET A 30 -8.71 -4.08 -2.71
N VAL A 31 -7.91 -5.14 -2.83
CA VAL A 31 -7.13 -5.45 -4.04
C VAL A 31 -8.07 -5.84 -5.18
N GLU A 32 -9.06 -6.69 -4.93
CA GLU A 32 -10.06 -7.13 -5.92
C GLU A 32 -10.86 -5.96 -6.51
N GLU A 33 -11.22 -4.97 -5.67
CA GLU A 33 -11.97 -3.81 -6.12
C GLU A 33 -11.11 -2.80 -6.93
N CYS A 34 -9.82 -2.68 -6.61
CA CYS A 34 -8.99 -1.55 -7.05
C CYS A 34 -7.87 -1.93 -8.01
N VAL A 35 -7.51 -3.20 -8.11
CA VAL A 35 -6.38 -3.68 -8.89
C VAL A 35 -6.88 -4.59 -10.01
N VAL A 36 -6.32 -4.41 -11.20
CA VAL A 36 -6.66 -5.27 -12.34
C VAL A 36 -5.95 -6.62 -12.18
N PRO A 37 -6.66 -7.77 -12.36
CA PRO A 37 -6.04 -9.08 -12.33
C PRO A 37 -4.82 -9.19 -13.27
N GLY A 38 -3.77 -9.88 -12.81
CA GLY A 38 -2.50 -10.01 -13.54
C GLY A 38 -1.60 -8.78 -13.45
N SER A 39 -1.93 -7.80 -12.60
CA SER A 39 -1.00 -6.72 -12.23
C SER A 39 0.04 -7.20 -11.23
N ILE A 40 1.20 -6.54 -11.20
CA ILE A 40 2.21 -6.71 -10.16
C ILE A 40 1.86 -5.78 -9.01
N ILE A 41 1.72 -6.32 -7.81
CA ILE A 41 1.43 -5.57 -6.59
C ILE A 41 2.73 -5.39 -5.82
N VAL A 42 3.06 -4.13 -5.50
CA VAL A 42 4.26 -3.77 -4.73
C VAL A 42 3.82 -3.26 -3.36
N THR A 43 4.27 -3.92 -2.28
CA THR A 43 3.96 -3.52 -0.89
C THR A 43 5.21 -3.56 -0.01
N ASP A 44 5.07 -3.04 1.21
CA ASP A 44 6.02 -3.31 2.28
C ASP A 44 5.88 -4.76 2.79
N GLY A 45 6.76 -5.16 3.70
CA GLY A 45 6.81 -6.50 4.29
C GLY A 45 5.74 -6.80 5.35
N TYR A 46 4.57 -6.16 5.34
CA TYR A 46 3.54 -6.42 6.34
C TYR A 46 2.90 -7.83 6.17
N PRO A 47 2.64 -8.59 7.26
CA PRO A 47 2.33 -10.02 7.17
C PRO A 47 1.07 -10.42 6.41
N SER A 48 0.09 -9.52 6.26
CA SER A 48 -1.17 -9.83 5.60
C SER A 48 -1.16 -9.64 4.08
N TYR A 49 -0.18 -8.92 3.54
CA TYR A 49 -0.08 -8.71 2.09
C TYR A 49 0.23 -10.00 1.32
N PRO A 50 1.22 -10.84 1.70
CA PRO A 50 1.58 -12.03 0.92
C PRO A 50 0.39 -12.96 0.66
N ARG A 51 -0.41 -13.22 1.70
CA ARG A 51 -1.58 -14.09 1.57
C ARG A 51 -2.65 -13.47 0.69
N ALA A 52 -3.01 -12.20 0.92
CA ALA A 52 -4.03 -11.52 0.12
C ALA A 52 -3.65 -11.41 -1.37
N VAL A 53 -2.37 -11.12 -1.67
CA VAL A 53 -1.90 -11.02 -3.06
C VAL A 53 -1.86 -12.39 -3.74
N THR A 54 -1.47 -13.44 -3.00
CA THR A 54 -1.48 -14.81 -3.50
C THR A 54 -2.91 -15.28 -3.80
N GLU A 55 -3.86 -15.02 -2.90
CA GLU A 55 -5.28 -15.34 -3.10
C GLU A 55 -5.89 -14.57 -4.28
N PHE A 56 -5.47 -13.33 -4.51
CA PHE A 56 -5.88 -12.55 -5.69
C PHE A 56 -5.28 -13.07 -7.02
N GLY A 57 -4.22 -13.89 -6.97
CA GLY A 57 -3.57 -14.42 -8.17
C GLY A 57 -2.66 -13.42 -8.90
N SER A 58 -2.09 -12.45 -8.18
CA SER A 58 -1.13 -11.47 -8.72
C SER A 58 0.30 -11.76 -8.30
N CYS A 59 1.26 -11.26 -9.07
CA CYS A 59 2.65 -11.24 -8.66
C CYS A 59 2.84 -10.26 -7.49
N HIS A 60 3.53 -10.70 -6.44
CA HIS A 60 3.84 -9.88 -5.28
C HIS A 60 5.31 -9.49 -5.27
N GLU A 61 5.57 -8.19 -5.22
CA GLU A 61 6.89 -7.64 -4.98
C GLU A 61 6.91 -6.98 -3.59
N VAL A 62 7.82 -7.46 -2.74
CA VAL A 62 7.96 -6.96 -1.37
C VAL A 62 9.20 -6.09 -1.28
N VAL A 63 9.03 -4.85 -0.81
CA VAL A 63 10.16 -4.01 -0.39
C VAL A 63 10.38 -4.24 1.09
N ASN A 64 11.48 -4.93 1.42
CA ASN A 64 11.84 -5.19 2.79
C ASN A 64 12.66 -4.03 3.37
N HIS A 65 12.00 -3.15 4.11
CA HIS A 65 12.61 -1.99 4.76
C HIS A 65 13.67 -2.34 5.82
N SER A 66 13.76 -3.59 6.30
CA SER A 66 14.87 -4.01 7.17
C SER A 66 16.14 -4.39 6.41
N VAL A 67 16.02 -4.63 5.10
CA VAL A 67 17.13 -5.03 4.22
C VAL A 67 17.58 -3.88 3.33
N GLY A 68 16.66 -3.00 2.90
CA GLY A 68 17.00 -1.82 2.11
C GLY A 68 15.78 -1.02 1.64
N PHE A 69 16.05 0.08 0.93
CA PHE A 69 15.02 0.98 0.36
C PHE A 69 14.60 0.62 -1.07
N VAL A 70 15.09 -0.51 -1.58
CA VAL A 70 14.89 -1.02 -2.94
C VAL A 70 14.73 -2.53 -2.84
N ASN A 71 13.77 -3.13 -3.55
CA ASN A 71 13.76 -4.58 -3.72
C ASN A 71 14.70 -5.03 -4.85
N ALA A 72 14.85 -6.35 -5.04
CA ALA A 72 15.69 -6.91 -6.10
C ALA A 72 15.20 -6.58 -7.54
N GLN A 73 13.99 -6.04 -7.67
CA GLN A 73 13.34 -5.65 -8.92
C GLN A 73 13.38 -4.12 -9.14
N GLU A 74 14.23 -3.40 -8.40
CA GLU A 74 14.35 -1.93 -8.44
C GLU A 74 13.07 -1.17 -8.04
N ALA A 75 12.09 -1.85 -7.46
CA ALA A 75 10.90 -1.22 -6.93
C ALA A 75 11.22 -0.52 -5.60
N HIS A 76 10.83 0.75 -5.55
CA HIS A 76 10.94 1.60 -4.36
C HIS A 76 9.56 1.90 -3.78
N THR A 77 9.44 1.93 -2.46
CA THR A 77 8.24 2.41 -1.74
C THR A 77 8.31 3.89 -1.37
N ASN A 78 9.42 4.59 -1.65
CA ASN A 78 9.60 6.01 -1.32
C ASN A 78 8.45 6.91 -1.82
N GLN A 79 7.90 6.64 -3.00
CA GLN A 79 6.75 7.39 -3.51
C GLN A 79 5.48 7.16 -2.68
N ILE A 80 5.28 5.95 -2.16
CA ILE A 80 4.19 5.62 -1.23
C ILE A 80 4.38 6.37 0.08
N GLU A 81 5.60 6.39 0.63
CA GLU A 81 5.93 7.10 1.86
C GLU A 81 5.74 8.61 1.73
N ASN A 82 6.22 9.20 0.64
CA ASN A 82 6.04 10.62 0.34
C ASN A 82 4.56 10.97 0.20
N LEU A 83 3.78 10.17 -0.55
CA LEU A 83 2.34 10.38 -0.68
C LEU A 83 1.64 10.30 0.68
N TRP A 84 2.02 9.33 1.51
CA TRP A 84 1.47 9.19 2.85
C TRP A 84 1.86 10.36 3.77
N SER A 85 3.08 10.87 3.66
CA SER A 85 3.53 12.07 4.38
C SER A 85 2.71 13.29 4.00
N HIS A 86 2.50 13.52 2.70
CA HIS A 86 1.66 14.61 2.21
C HIS A 86 0.21 14.50 2.67
N LEU A 87 -0.37 13.28 2.66
CA LEU A 87 -1.74 13.07 3.13
C LEU A 87 -1.87 13.31 4.63
N LYS A 88 -0.96 12.78 5.44
CA LYS A 88 -0.92 13.06 6.88
C LYS A 88 -0.79 14.56 7.14
N HIS A 89 0.06 15.25 6.39
CA HIS A 89 0.20 16.70 6.51
C HIS A 89 -1.09 17.43 6.12
N ALA A 90 -1.70 17.10 4.98
CA ALA A 90 -2.93 17.73 4.53
C ALA A 90 -4.07 17.51 5.54
N TYR A 91 -4.15 16.30 6.11
CA TYR A 91 -5.11 15.95 7.15
C TYR A 91 -4.89 16.77 8.43
N ARG A 92 -3.66 16.83 8.94
CA ARG A 92 -3.27 17.62 10.14
C ARG A 92 -3.44 19.13 9.98
N LYS A 93 -3.43 19.64 8.74
CA LYS A 93 -3.65 21.06 8.46
C LYS A 93 -5.15 21.41 8.42
N ARG A 94 -6.01 20.42 8.15
CA ARG A 94 -7.47 20.58 8.09
C ARG A 94 -8.13 20.34 9.44
N ASP A 95 -7.67 19.35 10.19
CA ASP A 95 -8.03 19.15 11.60
C ASP A 95 -7.07 19.99 12.45
N ASP A 96 -7.55 21.10 13.01
CA ASP A 96 -6.83 21.97 13.93
C ASP A 96 -6.39 21.17 15.17
N ILE A 97 -5.26 20.47 15.04
CA ILE A 97 -4.50 19.70 16.04
C ILE A 97 -5.38 19.02 17.11
N ASN A 98 -6.18 18.02 16.73
CA ASN A 98 -6.73 17.08 17.72
C ASN A 98 -6.07 15.70 17.57
N LYS A 99 -5.00 15.49 18.35
CA LYS A 99 -4.15 14.28 18.30
C LYS A 99 -4.93 12.99 18.58
N GLU A 100 -6.06 13.06 19.28
CA GLU A 100 -6.85 11.89 19.68
C GLU A 100 -7.63 11.24 18.52
N ARG A 101 -7.92 11.97 17.44
CA ARG A 101 -8.52 11.37 16.23
C ARG A 101 -7.50 10.68 15.33
N ILE A 102 -6.21 10.97 15.51
CA ILE A 102 -5.12 10.42 14.68
C ILE A 102 -4.72 9.01 15.16
N SER A 103 -4.99 8.65 16.42
CA SER A 103 -4.69 7.32 16.96
C SER A 103 -5.62 6.20 16.46
N PHE A 104 -6.61 6.53 15.62
CA PHE A 104 -7.56 5.56 15.05
C PHE A 104 -7.07 4.87 13.76
N PHE A 105 -5.79 5.01 13.39
CA PHE A 105 -5.21 4.50 12.13
C PHE A 105 -3.98 3.59 12.30
#